data_AF-F1BCS7-F1
#
_entry.id   AF-F1BCS7-F1
#
_cell.length_a   1.000
_cell.length_b   1.000
_cell.length_c   1.000
_cell.angle_alpha   90.00
_cell.angle_beta   90.00
_cell.angle_gamma   90.00
#
_symmetry.space_group_name_H-M   'P 1'
#
loop_
_entity.id
_entity.type
_entity.pdbx_description
1 polymer ?
#
loop_
_entity_poly.entity_id
_entity_poly.type
_entity_poly.pdbx_seq_one_letter_code
_entity_poly.pdbx_strand_id
1 'polypeptide(L)'
;GYVPNRTPSTKLNRIGTFYGQTSDDWREINAAENIDTYFITGGVRAFAPGRINYYFKFSGPSYSIDTACSSSLAAIQLACTSLWAGDCDTACAGGLNVLTNPDIFSGLSKGQFLSKTGSCKTYDNDADGYCRGDGCGSVVLKRYEDAIADKDNILGCILGAATNHSAEAVSITHPHAGAQEYLYNKV
;
A
#
# COMPACT_ATOMS: atom_id res chain seq x y z
N GLY A 1 14.49 8.06 13.99
CA GLY A 1 15.82 8.70 13.94
C GLY A 1 16.62 8.18 12.77
N TYR A 2 16.07 8.23 11.56
CA TYR A 2 16.73 7.71 10.36
C TYR A 2 17.37 8.88 9.61
N VAL A 3 18.69 8.83 9.48
CA VAL A 3 19.48 9.82 8.76
C VAL A 3 20.21 9.08 7.64
N PRO A 4 20.05 9.49 6.37
CA PRO A 4 20.74 8.84 5.27
C PRO A 4 22.26 8.79 5.46
N ASN A 5 22.88 7.67 5.08
CA ASN A 5 24.31 7.37 5.19
C ASN A 5 24.91 7.36 6.61
N ARG A 6 24.07 7.31 7.67
CA ARG A 6 24.54 7.22 9.06
C ARG A 6 25.09 5.83 9.40
N THR A 7 24.49 4.79 8.86
CA THR A 7 24.78 3.38 9.17
C THR A 7 24.79 2.54 7.89
N PRO A 8 25.36 1.31 7.89
CA PRO A 8 25.35 0.46 6.71
C PRO A 8 23.95 0.25 6.11
N SER A 9 22.94 0.04 6.96
CA SER A 9 21.56 -0.21 6.53
C SER A 9 20.82 1.04 6.01
N THR A 10 21.37 2.23 6.26
CA THR A 10 20.80 3.52 5.85
C THR A 10 21.59 4.19 4.72
N LYS A 11 22.48 3.46 4.04
CA LYS A 11 23.10 3.93 2.81
C LYS A 11 22.02 4.20 1.76
N LEU A 12 22.13 5.32 1.04
CA LEU A 12 21.11 5.77 0.08
C LEU A 12 20.74 4.70 -0.98
N ASN A 13 21.71 3.90 -1.41
CA ASN A 13 21.50 2.82 -2.38
C ASN A 13 20.95 1.52 -1.78
N ARG A 14 20.66 1.50 -0.47
CA ARG A 14 20.11 0.36 0.26
C ARG A 14 18.73 0.67 0.84
N ILE A 15 18.12 1.79 0.46
CA ILE A 15 16.78 2.21 0.89
C ILE A 15 15.80 2.07 -0.27
N GLY A 16 14.76 1.25 -0.11
CA GLY A 16 13.68 1.07 -1.09
C GLY A 16 12.35 1.71 -0.64
N THR A 17 11.45 1.96 -1.59
CA THR A 17 10.10 2.49 -1.35
C THR A 17 9.02 1.66 -2.05
N PHE A 18 7.97 1.29 -1.30
CA PHE A 18 6.91 0.39 -1.75
C PHE A 18 5.56 0.95 -1.31
N TYR A 19 4.75 1.45 -2.23
CA TYR A 19 3.49 2.11 -1.89
C TYR A 19 2.31 1.51 -2.62
N GLY A 20 1.28 1.14 -1.86
CA GLY A 20 -0.02 0.72 -2.37
C GLY A 20 -0.88 1.92 -2.77
N GLN A 21 -1.35 1.95 -4.02
CA GLN A 21 -2.27 2.98 -4.50
C GLN A 21 -3.13 2.44 -5.67
N THR A 22 -4.44 2.40 -5.47
CA THR A 22 -5.41 1.87 -6.45
C THR A 22 -6.06 2.93 -7.31
N SER A 23 -6.00 4.20 -6.91
CA SER A 23 -6.66 5.26 -7.67
C SER A 23 -5.77 6.49 -7.85
N ASP A 24 -6.07 7.25 -8.89
CA ASP A 24 -5.42 8.52 -9.23
C ASP A 24 -6.47 9.59 -9.54
N ASP A 25 -7.53 9.61 -8.72
CA ASP A 25 -8.71 10.49 -8.81
C ASP A 25 -8.33 11.94 -9.12
N TRP A 26 -7.31 12.47 -8.46
CA TRP A 26 -6.84 13.85 -8.67
C TRP A 26 -6.50 14.13 -10.13
N ARG A 27 -5.85 13.18 -10.83
CA ARG A 27 -5.51 13.31 -12.24
C ARG A 27 -6.75 13.27 -13.13
N GLU A 28 -7.75 12.48 -12.76
CA GLU A 28 -8.95 12.25 -13.55
C GLU A 28 -9.93 13.42 -13.51
N ILE A 29 -10.13 14.04 -12.34
CA ILE A 29 -11.21 15.01 -12.15
C ILE A 29 -10.74 16.41 -11.76
N ASN A 30 -9.59 16.56 -11.11
CA ASN A 30 -9.10 17.87 -10.65
C ASN A 30 -8.08 18.45 -11.63
N ALA A 31 -6.96 17.76 -11.84
CA ALA A 31 -5.92 18.21 -12.77
C ALA A 31 -6.36 18.17 -14.24
N ALA A 32 -7.38 17.37 -14.56
CA ALA A 32 -7.97 17.31 -15.89
C ALA A 32 -8.78 18.56 -16.26
N GLU A 33 -9.22 19.36 -15.28
CA GLU A 33 -9.95 20.62 -15.55
C GLU A 33 -9.07 21.64 -16.29
N ASN A 34 -7.76 21.64 -16.02
CA ASN A 34 -6.79 22.47 -16.70
C ASN A 34 -5.42 21.79 -16.75
N ILE A 35 -5.17 21.07 -17.84
CA ILE A 35 -3.93 20.30 -18.02
C ILE A 35 -2.73 21.23 -18.15
N ASP A 36 -1.72 21.00 -17.30
CA ASP A 36 -0.47 21.75 -17.30
C ASP A 36 0.77 20.84 -17.41
N THR A 37 1.96 21.43 -17.27
CA THR A 37 3.24 20.70 -17.35
C THR A 37 3.44 19.66 -16.24
N TYR A 38 2.74 19.79 -15.11
CA TYR A 38 2.85 18.89 -13.96
C TYR A 38 1.77 17.82 -13.92
N PHE A 39 0.77 17.86 -14.81
CA PHE A 39 -0.33 16.88 -14.90
C PHE A 39 0.13 15.42 -14.78
N ILE A 40 1.11 15.01 -15.58
CA ILE A 40 1.61 13.62 -15.58
C ILE A 40 2.41 13.33 -14.30
N THR A 41 3.37 14.18 -13.96
CA THR A 41 4.26 13.91 -12.82
C THR A 41 3.55 14.02 -11.46
N GLY A 42 2.48 14.80 -11.38
CA GLY A 42 1.65 14.99 -10.19
C GLY A 42 0.60 13.90 -10.00
N GLY A 43 0.12 13.29 -11.09
CA GLY A 43 -0.99 12.33 -11.04
C GLY A 43 -0.64 10.86 -11.24
N VAL A 44 0.42 10.53 -11.97
CA VAL A 44 0.78 9.12 -12.24
C VAL A 44 1.30 8.44 -10.95
N ARG A 45 0.72 7.28 -10.61
CA ARG A 45 0.96 6.56 -9.35
C ARG A 45 2.42 6.20 -9.09
N ALA A 46 3.20 5.92 -10.14
CA ALA A 46 4.64 5.65 -10.03
C ALA A 46 5.43 6.80 -9.38
N PHE A 47 4.93 8.04 -9.44
CA PHE A 47 5.56 9.18 -8.80
C PHE A 47 5.34 9.25 -7.28
N ALA A 48 4.39 8.50 -6.69
CA ALA A 48 4.24 8.46 -5.24
C ALA A 48 5.51 7.92 -4.54
N PRO A 49 5.94 6.66 -4.78
CA PRO A 49 7.23 6.16 -4.27
C PRO A 49 8.42 6.87 -4.95
N GLY A 50 8.32 7.20 -6.24
CA GLY A 50 9.40 7.84 -6.99
C GLY A 50 9.80 9.22 -6.44
N ARG A 51 8.83 10.03 -5.97
CA ARG A 51 9.12 11.33 -5.35
C ARG A 51 9.79 11.18 -3.99
N ILE A 52 9.47 10.13 -3.22
CA ILE A 52 10.16 9.83 -1.96
C ILE A 52 11.63 9.51 -2.26
N ASN A 53 11.89 8.62 -3.21
CA ASN A 53 13.26 8.32 -3.64
C ASN A 53 14.00 9.55 -4.14
N TYR A 54 13.36 10.34 -5.02
CA TYR A 54 13.97 11.53 -5.58
C TYR A 54 14.30 12.59 -4.52
N TYR A 55 13.40 12.82 -3.57
CA TYR A 55 13.57 13.84 -2.53
C TYR A 55 14.70 13.45 -1.57
N PHE A 56 14.64 12.23 -1.02
CA PHE A 56 15.62 11.74 -0.04
C PHE A 56 16.90 11.16 -0.66
N LYS A 57 16.98 11.12 -2.00
CA LYS A 57 18.11 10.57 -2.78
C LYS A 57 18.30 9.06 -2.63
N PHE A 58 17.23 8.34 -2.31
CA PHE A 58 17.27 6.88 -2.27
C PHE A 58 17.42 6.33 -3.69
N SER A 59 18.32 5.37 -3.86
CA SER A 59 18.58 4.70 -5.13
C SER A 59 18.32 3.19 -5.08
N GLY A 60 17.63 2.71 -4.04
CA GLY A 60 17.06 1.36 -4.01
C GLY A 60 15.75 1.26 -4.81
N PRO A 61 15.05 0.12 -4.70
CA PRO A 61 13.82 -0.15 -5.46
C PRO A 61 12.72 0.88 -5.20
N SER A 62 11.88 1.14 -6.21
CA SER A 62 10.74 2.07 -6.10
C SER A 62 9.53 1.48 -6.82
N TYR A 63 8.54 1.01 -6.06
CA TYR A 63 7.36 0.34 -6.61
C TYR A 63 6.06 0.99 -6.14
N SER A 64 5.16 1.19 -7.11
CA SER A 64 3.74 1.45 -6.87
C SER A 64 3.00 0.14 -7.09
N ILE A 65 2.20 -0.28 -6.11
CA ILE A 65 1.50 -1.56 -6.10
C ILE A 65 0.00 -1.31 -6.16
N ASP A 66 -0.70 -2.03 -7.04
CA ASP A 66 -2.15 -2.02 -7.10
C ASP A 66 -2.69 -3.45 -7.08
N THR A 67 -3.28 -3.82 -5.95
CA THR A 67 -4.06 -5.05 -5.76
C THR A 67 -5.44 -4.70 -5.19
N ALA A 68 -5.97 -3.53 -5.57
CA ALA A 68 -7.19 -2.96 -5.02
C ALA A 68 -7.11 -2.76 -3.49
N CYS A 69 -8.10 -3.23 -2.73
CA CYS A 69 -8.25 -3.01 -1.29
C CYS A 69 -7.08 -3.53 -0.44
N SER A 70 -6.25 -4.43 -0.97
CA SER A 70 -5.10 -5.01 -0.26
C SER A 70 -3.75 -4.37 -0.63
N SER A 71 -3.75 -3.31 -1.44
CA SER A 71 -2.53 -2.74 -2.03
C SER A 71 -1.44 -2.38 -1.02
N SER A 72 -1.80 -1.82 0.14
CA SER A 72 -0.82 -1.46 1.18
C SER A 72 -0.20 -2.69 1.84
N LEU A 73 -0.97 -3.76 2.05
CA LEU A 73 -0.45 -5.00 2.61
C LEU A 73 0.43 -5.74 1.59
N ALA A 74 0.05 -5.72 0.31
CA ALA A 74 0.88 -6.23 -0.77
C ALA A 74 2.20 -5.45 -0.91
N ALA A 75 2.17 -4.13 -0.73
CA ALA A 75 3.38 -3.29 -0.69
C ALA A 75 4.30 -3.64 0.49
N ILE A 76 3.73 -3.84 1.69
CA ILE A 76 4.47 -4.28 2.88
C ILE A 76 5.08 -5.67 2.65
N GLN A 77 4.33 -6.62 2.09
CA GLN A 77 4.86 -7.94 1.77
C GLN A 77 6.02 -7.85 0.78
N LEU A 78 5.89 -7.06 -0.30
CA LEU A 78 6.96 -6.88 -1.28
C LEU A 78 8.21 -6.29 -0.61
N ALA A 79 8.04 -5.30 0.26
CA ALA A 79 9.13 -4.73 1.06
C ALA A 79 9.80 -5.78 1.96
N CYS A 80 9.04 -6.62 2.67
CA CYS A 80 9.58 -7.74 3.45
C CYS A 80 10.37 -8.70 2.58
N THR A 81 9.84 -9.10 1.42
CA THR A 81 10.55 -10.00 0.51
C THR A 81 11.83 -9.38 -0.06
N SER A 82 11.84 -8.09 -0.37
CA SER A 82 13.05 -7.38 -0.82
C SER A 82 14.09 -7.24 0.30
N LEU A 83 13.67 -7.09 1.56
CA LEU A 83 14.58 -7.12 2.71
C LEU A 83 15.18 -8.50 2.93
N TRP A 84 14.37 -9.57 2.85
CA TRP A 84 14.85 -10.95 2.98
C TRP A 84 15.75 -11.37 1.81
N ALA A 85 15.46 -10.91 0.60
CA ALA A 85 16.30 -11.16 -0.59
C ALA A 85 17.59 -10.33 -0.62
N GLY A 86 17.69 -9.27 0.20
CA GLY A 86 18.86 -8.39 0.23
C GLY A 86 18.88 -7.33 -0.87
N ASP A 87 17.76 -7.10 -1.55
CA ASP A 87 17.61 -6.02 -2.54
C ASP A 87 17.73 -4.63 -1.88
N CYS A 88 17.35 -4.53 -0.60
CA CYS A 88 17.52 -3.36 0.25
C CYS A 88 17.78 -3.78 1.71
N ASP A 89 18.19 -2.83 2.53
CA ASP A 89 18.45 -3.01 3.97
C ASP A 89 17.47 -2.20 4.84
N THR A 90 16.88 -1.16 4.26
CA THR A 90 15.76 -0.40 4.81
C THR A 90 14.70 -0.23 3.74
N ALA A 91 13.43 -0.34 4.11
CA ALA A 91 12.30 -0.13 3.21
C ALA A 91 11.27 0.82 3.82
N CYS A 92 10.84 1.82 3.06
CA CYS A 92 9.65 2.61 3.38
C CYS A 92 8.46 1.96 2.66
N ALA A 93 7.57 1.33 3.42
CA ALA A 93 6.38 0.68 2.88
C ALA A 93 5.11 1.38 3.36
N GLY A 94 4.03 1.32 2.60
CA GLY A 94 2.79 1.97 2.98
C GLY A 94 1.72 1.96 1.92
N GLY A 95 0.75 2.86 2.05
CA GLY A 95 -0.25 3.09 1.02
C GLY A 95 -1.06 4.35 1.28
N LEU A 96 -1.78 4.76 0.25
CA LEU A 96 -2.64 5.92 0.28
C LEU A 96 -3.95 5.67 -0.46
N ASN A 97 -4.99 6.37 0.01
CA ASN A 97 -6.29 6.45 -0.64
C ASN A 97 -6.82 7.87 -0.42
N VAL A 98 -7.04 8.60 -1.52
CA VAL A 98 -7.58 9.96 -1.51
C VAL A 98 -8.72 10.03 -2.52
N LEU A 99 -9.91 10.38 -2.06
CA LEU A 99 -11.16 10.26 -2.78
C LEU A 99 -11.60 11.61 -3.32
N THR A 100 -11.38 11.87 -4.61
CA THR A 100 -11.82 13.12 -5.25
C THR A 100 -12.75 12.92 -6.43
N ASN A 101 -12.85 11.68 -6.97
CA ASN A 101 -13.68 11.38 -8.12
C ASN A 101 -15.05 10.77 -7.69
N PRO A 102 -16.19 11.47 -7.93
CA PRO A 102 -17.52 10.95 -7.60
C PRO A 102 -17.95 9.76 -8.47
N ASP A 103 -17.32 9.53 -9.62
CA ASP A 103 -17.66 8.42 -10.52
C ASP A 103 -17.31 7.08 -9.89
N ILE A 104 -16.22 7.03 -9.11
CA ILE A 104 -15.84 5.81 -8.38
C ILE A 104 -16.88 5.47 -7.31
N PHE A 105 -17.40 6.47 -6.59
CA PHE A 105 -18.54 6.26 -5.67
C PHE A 105 -19.78 5.77 -6.41
N SER A 106 -20.10 6.38 -7.55
CA SER A 106 -21.27 6.00 -8.35
C SER A 106 -21.16 4.58 -8.88
N GLY A 107 -19.98 4.18 -9.38
CA GLY A 107 -19.70 2.82 -9.85
C GLY A 107 -19.79 1.79 -8.73
N LEU A 108 -19.17 2.06 -7.58
CA LEU A 108 -19.24 1.17 -6.41
C LEU A 108 -20.65 1.04 -5.84
N SER A 109 -21.43 2.13 -5.86
CA SER A 109 -22.85 2.11 -5.47
C SER A 109 -23.69 1.25 -6.42
N LYS A 110 -23.52 1.40 -7.73
CA LYS A 110 -24.18 0.55 -8.74
C LYS A 110 -23.76 -0.91 -8.61
N GLY A 111 -22.51 -1.18 -8.24
CA GLY A 111 -21.99 -2.52 -7.96
C GLY A 111 -22.42 -3.11 -6.60
N GLN A 112 -23.25 -2.39 -5.81
CA GLN A 112 -23.69 -2.79 -4.47
C GLN A 112 -22.54 -3.07 -3.48
N PHE A 113 -21.40 -2.39 -3.65
CA PHE A 113 -20.28 -2.48 -2.71
C PHE A 113 -20.49 -1.61 -1.45
N LEU A 114 -21.20 -0.50 -1.60
CA LEU A 114 -21.30 0.54 -0.57
C LEU A 114 -22.53 0.35 0.30
N SER A 115 -22.36 0.58 1.61
CA SER A 115 -23.48 0.76 2.53
C SER A 115 -24.27 2.01 2.15
N LYS A 116 -25.61 1.92 2.23
CA LYS A 116 -26.50 3.08 2.04
C LYS A 116 -26.75 3.83 3.35
N THR A 117 -26.34 3.25 4.47
CA THR A 117 -26.69 3.70 5.82
C THR A 117 -25.54 4.33 6.59
N GLY A 118 -24.30 4.26 6.08
CA GLY A 118 -23.15 4.96 6.64
C GLY A 118 -21.93 4.06 6.78
N SER A 119 -21.26 4.14 7.93
CA SER A 119 -20.01 3.44 8.25
C SER A 119 -20.10 1.92 8.13
N CYS A 120 -18.93 1.27 8.00
CA CYS A 120 -18.81 -0.18 8.06
C CYS A 120 -19.35 -0.74 9.38
N LYS A 121 -20.33 -1.65 9.30
CA LYS A 121 -20.93 -2.32 10.46
C LYS A 121 -20.37 -3.73 10.61
N THR A 122 -19.06 -3.84 10.81
CA THR A 122 -18.36 -5.13 10.85
C THR A 122 -18.95 -6.03 11.94
N TYR A 123 -19.34 -7.25 11.56
CA TYR A 123 -19.99 -8.26 12.41
C TYR A 123 -21.43 -7.97 12.87
N ASP A 124 -22.05 -6.92 12.35
CA ASP A 124 -23.45 -6.60 12.64
C ASP A 124 -24.41 -7.38 11.71
N ASN A 125 -25.59 -7.76 12.21
CA ASN A 125 -26.61 -8.47 11.44
C ASN A 125 -27.16 -7.63 10.27
N ASP A 126 -27.17 -6.30 10.43
CA ASP A 126 -27.72 -5.35 9.47
C ASP A 126 -26.62 -4.75 8.57
N ALA A 127 -25.45 -5.40 8.47
CA ALA A 127 -24.37 -5.00 7.58
C ALA A 127 -24.79 -5.08 6.09
N ASP A 128 -24.68 -3.95 5.38
CA ASP A 128 -25.24 -3.74 4.02
C ASP A 128 -24.19 -3.25 3.00
N GLY A 129 -22.90 -3.34 3.34
CA GLY A 129 -21.78 -2.87 2.51
C GLY A 129 -20.73 -2.11 3.33
N TYR A 130 -19.72 -1.56 2.64
CA TYR A 130 -18.67 -0.77 3.30
C TYR A 130 -18.83 0.74 3.05
N CYS A 131 -18.19 1.56 3.87
CA CYS A 131 -18.05 3.01 3.66
C CYS A 131 -16.63 3.32 3.19
N ARG A 132 -16.48 4.09 2.10
CA ARG A 132 -15.16 4.52 1.65
C ARG A 132 -14.56 5.49 2.67
N GLY A 133 -13.24 5.49 2.81
CA GLY A 133 -12.53 6.42 3.67
C GLY A 133 -11.18 6.82 3.11
N ASP A 134 -10.74 8.02 3.42
CA ASP A 134 -9.42 8.54 3.09
C ASP A 134 -8.38 8.10 4.12
N GLY A 135 -7.13 7.93 3.66
CA GLY A 135 -6.04 7.59 4.56
C GLY A 135 -4.70 7.52 3.85
N CYS A 136 -3.64 7.82 4.61
CA CYS A 136 -2.27 7.63 4.18
C CYS A 136 -1.47 7.13 5.38
N GLY A 137 -0.65 6.09 5.17
CA GLY A 137 0.16 5.50 6.23
C GLY A 137 1.45 4.92 5.67
N SER A 138 2.52 5.00 6.47
CA SER A 138 3.81 4.41 6.14
C SER A 138 4.47 3.81 7.37
N VAL A 139 5.24 2.75 7.13
CA VAL A 139 6.14 2.10 8.08
C VAL A 139 7.55 2.05 7.50
N VAL A 140 8.54 2.14 8.39
CA VAL A 140 9.95 1.89 8.05
C VAL A 140 10.29 0.49 8.51
N LEU A 141 10.73 -0.35 7.58
CA LEU A 141 11.05 -1.75 7.80
C LEU A 141 12.54 -1.98 7.60
N LYS A 142 13.11 -2.84 8.45
CA LYS A 142 14.49 -3.33 8.35
C LYS A 142 14.50 -4.80 8.77
N ARG A 143 15.54 -5.54 8.40
CA ARG A 143 15.81 -6.82 9.05
C ARG A 143 16.07 -6.60 10.53
N TYR A 144 15.65 -7.55 11.37
CA TYR A 144 15.65 -7.39 12.82
C TYR A 144 17.07 -7.13 13.35
N GLU A 145 18.05 -7.87 12.85
CA GLU A 145 19.47 -7.70 13.18
C GLU A 145 20.00 -6.29 12.86
N ASP A 146 19.59 -5.70 11.73
CA ASP A 146 20.00 -4.35 11.32
C ASP A 146 19.35 -3.28 12.20
N ALA A 147 18.10 -3.50 12.63
CA ALA A 147 17.40 -2.59 13.55
C ALA A 147 18.08 -2.58 14.93
N ILE A 148 18.46 -3.76 15.43
CA ILE A 148 19.21 -3.91 16.70
C ILE A 148 20.59 -3.26 16.60
N ALA A 149 21.34 -3.54 15.52
CA ALA A 149 22.68 -2.97 15.32
C ALA A 149 22.68 -1.43 15.30
N ASP A 150 21.64 -0.84 14.68
CA ASP A 150 21.51 0.61 14.57
C ASP A 150 20.85 1.28 15.79
N LYS A 151 20.42 0.48 16.78
CA LYS A 151 19.70 0.90 17.99
C LYS A 151 18.41 1.65 17.66
N ASP A 152 17.69 1.15 16.67
CA ASP A 152 16.39 1.71 16.26
C ASP A 152 15.30 1.40 17.31
N ASN A 153 14.26 2.23 17.34
CA ASN A 153 13.07 1.96 18.16
C ASN A 153 12.17 0.95 17.43
N ILE A 154 12.12 -0.29 17.93
CA ILE A 154 11.36 -1.38 17.30
C ILE A 154 9.94 -1.40 17.86
N LEU A 155 8.95 -1.11 17.00
CA LEU A 155 7.53 -1.09 17.37
C LEU A 155 6.87 -2.48 17.31
N GLY A 156 7.45 -3.40 16.54
CA GLY A 156 6.94 -4.75 16.32
C GLY A 156 7.81 -5.49 15.31
N CYS A 157 7.56 -6.80 15.14
CA CYS A 157 8.28 -7.65 14.21
C CYS A 157 7.29 -8.36 13.28
N ILE A 158 7.55 -8.33 11.97
CA ILE A 158 6.79 -9.08 10.97
C ILE A 158 7.47 -10.44 10.82
N LEU A 159 6.83 -11.49 11.34
CA LEU A 159 7.37 -12.85 11.32
C LEU A 159 7.15 -13.56 9.98
N GLY A 160 6.08 -13.21 9.28
CA GLY A 160 5.70 -13.80 8.01
C GLY A 160 4.71 -12.93 7.26
N ALA A 161 4.68 -13.06 5.95
CA ALA A 161 3.72 -12.43 5.07
C ALA A 161 3.49 -13.34 3.86
N ALA A 162 2.24 -13.48 3.45
CA ALA A 162 1.85 -14.29 2.29
C ALA A 162 0.66 -13.67 1.56
N THR A 163 0.56 -13.99 0.27
CA THR A 163 -0.55 -13.63 -0.60
C THR A 163 -1.03 -14.87 -1.34
N ASN A 164 -2.33 -14.94 -1.58
CA ASN A 164 -2.93 -15.85 -2.55
C ASN A 164 -4.06 -15.13 -3.32
N HIS A 165 -4.83 -15.89 -4.10
CA HIS A 165 -5.95 -15.38 -4.87
C HIS A 165 -7.18 -16.26 -4.64
N SER A 166 -8.36 -15.66 -4.53
CA SER A 166 -9.64 -16.36 -4.35
C SER A 166 -10.15 -16.93 -5.69
N ALA A 167 -9.36 -17.80 -6.33
CA ALA A 167 -9.66 -18.32 -7.66
C ALA A 167 -10.93 -19.21 -7.72
N GLU A 168 -11.34 -19.77 -6.58
CA GLU A 168 -12.52 -20.62 -6.43
C GLU A 168 -13.80 -19.83 -6.09
N ALA A 169 -13.74 -18.50 -6.06
CA ALA A 169 -14.90 -17.66 -5.78
C ALA A 169 -15.98 -17.79 -6.87
N VAL A 170 -17.25 -17.73 -6.46
CA VAL A 170 -18.41 -17.78 -7.37
C VAL A 170 -18.53 -16.58 -8.31
N SER A 171 -17.85 -15.47 -7.98
CA SER A 171 -17.80 -14.25 -8.77
C SER A 171 -16.47 -13.54 -8.53
N ILE A 172 -15.95 -12.84 -9.54
CA ILE A 172 -14.67 -12.13 -9.49
C ILE A 172 -14.55 -11.12 -8.34
N THR A 173 -15.68 -10.61 -7.84
CA THR A 173 -15.73 -9.64 -6.73
C THR A 173 -16.04 -10.26 -5.37
N HIS A 174 -16.42 -11.55 -5.32
CA HIS A 174 -16.73 -12.23 -4.07
C HIS A 174 -15.46 -12.84 -3.48
N PRO A 175 -15.23 -12.70 -2.16
CA PRO A 175 -14.15 -13.41 -1.50
C PRO A 175 -14.46 -14.92 -1.37
N HIS A 176 -13.42 -15.73 -1.14
CA HIS A 176 -13.58 -17.18 -0.91
C HIS A 176 -12.98 -17.61 0.44
N ALA A 177 -13.80 -18.17 1.33
CA ALA A 177 -13.40 -18.52 2.70
C ALA A 177 -12.28 -19.59 2.74
N GLY A 178 -12.34 -20.62 1.89
CA GLY A 178 -11.30 -21.66 1.84
C GLY A 178 -9.93 -21.11 1.41
N ALA A 179 -9.91 -20.09 0.54
CA ALA A 179 -8.67 -19.43 0.17
C ALA A 179 -8.13 -18.58 1.34
N GLN A 180 -9.00 -17.91 2.10
CA GLN A 180 -8.59 -17.16 3.30
C GLN A 180 -8.06 -18.07 4.40
N GLU A 181 -8.74 -19.20 4.68
CA GLU A 181 -8.29 -20.20 5.65
C GLU A 181 -6.92 -20.78 5.26
N TYR A 182 -6.72 -21.16 4.00
CA TYR A 182 -5.42 -21.59 3.51
C TYR A 182 -4.34 -20.53 3.75
N LEU A 183 -4.66 -19.25 3.50
CA LEU A 183 -3.73 -18.16 3.72
C LEU A 183 -3.36 -18.02 5.20
N TYR A 184 -4.34 -18.10 6.11
CA TYR A 184 -4.11 -18.02 7.55
C TYR A 184 -3.25 -19.18 8.07
N ASN A 185 -3.44 -20.39 7.56
CA ASN A 185 -2.64 -21.56 7.96
C ASN A 185 -1.22 -21.56 7.37
N LYS A 186 -0.95 -20.74 6.35
CA LYS A 186 0.36 -20.66 5.69
C LYS A 186 1.34 -19.75 6.44
N VAL A 187 0.83 -18.79 7.22
CA VAL A 187 1.62 -17.81 7.99
C VAL A 187 1.66 -18.18 9.47
#